data_AF-A0A1N6MRM7-F1
#
_entry.id   AF-A0A1N6MRM7-F1
#
_cell.length_a   1.000
_cell.length_b   1.000
_cell.length_c   1.000
_cell.angle_alpha   90.00
_cell.angle_beta   90.00
_cell.angle_gamma   90.00
#
_symmetry.space_group_name_H-M   'P 1'
#
loop_
_entity.id
_entity.type
_entity.pdbx_description
1 polymer ?
#
loop_
_entity_poly.entity_id
_entity_poly.type
_entity_poly.pdbx_seq_one_letter_code
_entity_poly.pdbx_strand_id
1 'polypeptide(L)'
;MKKGALLSSDISAVISRLGHTDQIVISDAGLPIPSSTQRIDLALTQGIPDLLSVLEVVVQELQVEAAILAILVGEITKRRKNECYYFS
;
A
#
# COMPACT_ATOMS: atom_id res chain seq x y z
N MET A 1 -23.86 -1.08 3.85
CA MET A 1 -22.95 -0.56 2.79
C MET A 1 -22.14 0.57 3.39
N LYS A 2 -20.82 0.55 3.23
CA LYS A 2 -19.94 1.60 3.77
C LYS A 2 -20.17 2.91 3.00
N LYS A 3 -20.14 4.03 3.72
CA LYS A 3 -20.11 5.38 3.14
C LYS A 3 -18.64 5.85 3.16
N GLY A 4 -18.15 6.48 2.10
CA GLY A 4 -16.76 6.94 2.00
C GLY A 4 -16.06 6.47 0.72
N ALA A 5 -14.79 6.86 0.56
CA ALA A 5 -14.00 6.54 -0.62
C ALA A 5 -13.38 5.14 -0.57
N LEU A 6 -12.88 4.70 0.60
CA LEU A 6 -12.30 3.37 0.75
C LEU A 6 -13.41 2.32 0.90
N LEU A 7 -13.68 1.56 -0.15
CA LEU A 7 -14.76 0.56 -0.15
C LEU A 7 -14.29 -0.87 0.11
N SER A 8 -12.99 -1.14 -0.01
CA SER A 8 -12.43 -2.47 0.24
C SER A 8 -12.66 -2.89 1.69
N SER A 9 -13.39 -3.99 1.89
CA SER A 9 -13.66 -4.55 3.22
C SER A 9 -12.37 -4.97 3.92
N ASP A 10 -11.43 -5.57 3.18
CA ASP A 10 -10.21 -6.13 3.75
C ASP A 10 -9.27 -5.02 4.20
N ILE A 11 -9.12 -3.97 3.39
CA ILE A 11 -8.31 -2.80 3.78
C ILE A 11 -8.97 -2.07 4.95
N SER A 12 -10.30 -1.89 4.93
CA SER A 12 -11.02 -1.27 6.04
C SER A 12 -10.82 -2.06 7.34
N ALA A 13 -10.84 -3.40 7.26
CA ALA A 13 -10.61 -4.27 8.40
C ALA A 13 -9.18 -4.15 8.95
N VAL A 14 -8.17 -4.01 8.08
CA VAL A 14 -6.79 -3.77 8.50
C VAL A 14 -6.67 -2.42 9.19
N ILE A 15 -7.08 -1.32 8.53
CA ILE A 15 -6.98 0.04 9.09
C ILE A 15 -7.67 0.15 10.45
N SER A 16 -8.85 -0.48 10.60
CA SER A 16 -9.60 -0.43 11.87
C SER A 16 -8.91 -1.14 13.05
N ARG A 17 -7.89 -1.96 12.80
CA ARG A 17 -7.16 -2.73 13.81
C ARG A 17 -5.76 -2.18 14.10
N LEU A 18 -5.28 -1.24 13.30
CA LEU A 18 -3.95 -0.66 13.49
C LEU A 18 -3.88 0.07 14.83
N GLY A 19 -2.90 -0.32 15.64
CA GLY A 19 -2.46 0.41 16.81
C GLY A 19 -1.42 1.48 16.47
N HIS A 20 -0.97 2.19 17.49
CA HIS A 20 0.15 3.12 17.36
C HIS A 20 1.40 2.36 16.92
N THR A 21 2.08 2.88 15.89
CA THR A 21 3.27 2.31 15.25
C THR A 21 3.09 1.00 14.49
N ASP A 22 1.86 0.53 14.27
CA ASP A 22 1.62 -0.59 13.37
C ASP A 22 1.87 -0.16 11.93
N GLN A 23 2.39 -1.08 11.12
CA GLN A 23 2.81 -0.76 9.76
C GLN A 23 2.01 -1.48 8.68
N ILE A 24 1.74 -0.74 7.61
CA ILE A 24 1.22 -1.30 6.36
C ILE A 24 2.15 -0.97 5.19
N VAL A 25 2.11 -1.81 4.16
CA VAL A 25 2.90 -1.63 2.94
C VAL A 25 1.97 -1.59 1.74
N ILE A 26 2.06 -0.52 0.96
CA ILE A 26 1.46 -0.45 -0.38
C ILE A 26 2.58 -0.62 -1.39
N SER A 27 2.46 -1.61 -2.26
CA SER A 27 3.53 -2.02 -3.17
C SER A 27 3.02 -2.39 -4.55
N ASP A 28 3.95 -2.40 -5.51
CA ASP A 28 3.68 -2.92 -6.85
C ASP A 28 3.57 -4.45 -6.87
N ALA A 29 3.10 -5.00 -8.00
CA ALA A 29 2.87 -6.44 -8.17
C ALA A 29 4.15 -7.30 -8.10
N GLY A 30 5.33 -6.69 -8.09
CA GLY A 30 6.63 -7.36 -8.10
C GLY A 30 7.29 -7.49 -6.73
N LEU A 31 6.74 -6.88 -5.66
CA LEU A 31 7.34 -6.96 -4.34
C LEU A 31 7.14 -8.37 -3.73
N PRO A 32 8.21 -9.05 -3.27
CA PRO A 32 8.08 -10.29 -2.53
C PRO A 32 7.43 -10.04 -1.16
N ILE A 33 6.40 -10.81 -0.82
CA ILE A 33 5.64 -10.67 0.44
C ILE A 33 6.02 -11.81 1.39
N PRO A 34 6.51 -11.51 2.61
CA PRO A 34 6.78 -12.53 3.63
C PRO A 34 5.53 -13.33 4.00
N SER A 35 5.67 -14.63 4.23
CA SER A 35 4.54 -15.51 4.60
C SER A 35 3.91 -15.20 5.97
N SER A 36 4.62 -14.46 6.81
CA SER A 36 4.15 -14.00 8.12
C SER A 36 3.18 -12.82 8.05
N THR A 37 3.07 -12.16 6.89
CA THR A 37 2.31 -10.91 6.72
C THR A 37 1.05 -11.16 5.91
N GLN A 38 -0.07 -10.56 6.31
CA GLN A 38 -1.31 -10.61 5.54
C GLN A 38 -1.10 -9.95 4.16
N ARG A 39 -1.45 -10.66 3.09
CA ARG A 39 -1.48 -10.13 1.73
C ARG A 39 -2.90 -9.77 1.32
N ILE A 40 -3.10 -8.53 0.87
CA ILE A 40 -4.33 -8.10 0.18
C ILE A 40 -3.94 -7.81 -1.27
N ASP A 41 -4.39 -8.65 -2.20
CA ASP A 41 -4.10 -8.47 -3.62
C ASP A 41 -5.21 -7.67 -4.31
N LEU A 42 -4.86 -6.48 -4.79
CA LEU A 42 -5.77 -5.58 -5.50
C LEU A 42 -5.52 -5.58 -7.02
N ALA A 43 -4.46 -6.24 -7.50
CA ALA A 43 -4.05 -6.17 -8.88
C ALA A 43 -5.06 -6.88 -9.80
N LEU A 44 -5.71 -6.10 -10.67
CA LEU A 44 -6.64 -6.64 -11.66
C LEU A 44 -5.91 -6.95 -12.97
N THR A 45 -5.08 -6.01 -13.41
CA THR A 45 -4.23 -6.14 -14.60
C THR A 45 -3.04 -5.18 -14.47
N GLN A 46 -2.15 -5.17 -15.46
CA GLN A 46 -0.97 -4.32 -15.44
C GLN A 46 -1.35 -2.84 -15.28
N GLY A 47 -0.91 -2.24 -14.16
CA GLY A 47 -1.14 -0.83 -13.84
C GLY A 47 -2.56 -0.50 -13.36
N ILE A 48 -3.41 -1.50 -13.08
CA ILE A 48 -4.77 -1.28 -12.58
C ILE A 48 -5.04 -2.15 -11.34
N PRO A 49 -5.39 -1.54 -10.20
CA PRO A 49 -5.30 -0.10 -9.92
C PRO A 49 -3.82 0.37 -9.92
N ASP A 50 -3.58 1.66 -10.18
CA ASP A 50 -2.23 2.21 -10.03
C ASP A 50 -1.91 2.48 -8.55
N LEU A 51 -0.63 2.48 -8.23
CA LEU A 51 -0.13 2.58 -6.85
C LEU A 51 -0.59 3.88 -6.16
N LEU A 52 -0.57 5.00 -6.87
CA LEU A 52 -0.90 6.31 -6.30
C LEU A 52 -2.40 6.41 -6.02
N SER A 53 -3.25 5.91 -6.90
CA SER A 53 -4.70 5.84 -6.65
C SER A 53 -5.02 4.99 -5.40
N VAL A 54 -4.33 3.87 -5.20
CA VAL A 54 -4.51 3.04 -3.98
C VAL A 54 -4.04 3.83 -2.75
N LEU A 55 -2.86 4.45 -2.83
CA LEU A 55 -2.30 5.25 -1.76
C LEU A 55 -3.25 6.38 -1.34
N GLU A 56 -3.72 7.18 -2.30
CA GLU A 56 -4.61 8.33 -2.05
C GLU A 56 -5.90 7.93 -1.34
N VAL A 57 -6.47 6.77 -1.66
CA VAL A 57 -7.70 6.29 -1.01
C VAL A 57 -7.39 5.74 0.39
N VAL A 58 -6.27 5.07 0.58
CA VAL A 58 -5.89 4.50 1.89
C VAL A 58 -5.59 5.60 2.91
N VAL A 59 -4.84 6.64 2.54
CA VAL A 59 -4.47 7.72 3.47
C VAL A 59 -5.64 8.63 3.86
N GLN A 60 -6.80 8.49 3.21
CA GLN A 60 -8.02 9.19 3.65
C GLN A 60 -8.59 8.62 4.96
N GLU A 61 -8.34 7.34 5.25
CA GLU A 61 -8.82 6.68 6.47
C GLU A 61 -7.70 6.24 7.42
N LEU A 62 -6.45 6.22 6.94
CA LEU A 62 -5.27 5.93 7.74
C LEU A 62 -4.67 7.22 8.32
N GLN A 63 -4.49 7.27 9.64
CA GLN A 63 -3.65 8.29 10.28
C GLN A 63 -2.19 7.88 10.13
N VAL A 64 -1.40 8.70 9.43
CA VAL A 64 0.01 8.43 9.11
C VAL A 64 0.90 9.36 9.92
N GLU A 65 1.85 8.80 10.67
CA GLU A 65 2.85 9.57 11.40
C GLU A 65 4.18 9.65 10.63
N ALA A 66 4.51 8.59 9.88
CA ALA A 66 5.74 8.50 9.09
C ALA A 66 5.54 7.68 7.83
N ALA A 67 6.36 7.99 6.80
CA ALA A 67 6.45 7.20 5.59
C ALA A 67 7.90 6.78 5.33
N ILE A 68 8.13 5.51 5.02
CA ILE A 68 9.44 5.00 4.60
C ILE A 68 9.34 4.62 3.12
N LEU A 69 10.26 5.16 2.33
CA LEU A 69 10.40 4.84 0.91
C LEU A 69 11.71 4.08 0.70
N ALA A 70 11.64 3.02 -0.11
CA ALA A 70 12.85 2.32 -0.54
C ALA A 70 13.63 3.21 -1.52
N ILE A 71 14.89 3.52 -1.21
CA ILE A 71 15.83 4.14 -2.15
C ILE A 71 16.51 2.99 -2.90
N LEU A 72 16.18 2.82 -4.18
CA LEU A 72 16.82 1.83 -5.03
C LEU A 72 18.28 2.23 -5.28
N VAL A 73 19.23 1.38 -4.91
CA VAL A 73 20.66 1.57 -5.22
C VAL A 73 20.96 0.93 -6.58
N GLY A 74 21.15 1.76 -7.62
CA GLY A 74 21.67 1.34 -8.92
C GLY A 74 20.84 1.82 -10.12
N GLU A 75 21.52 2.38 -11.12
CA GLU A 75 21.02 3.03 -12.35
C GLU A 75 20.20 2.14 -13.32
N ILE A 76 19.37 1.21 -12.85
CA ILE A 76 18.55 0.35 -13.71
C ILE A 76 17.07 0.54 -13.40
N THR A 77 16.49 1.69 -13.79
CA THR A 77 15.08 1.78 -14.25
C THR A 77 14.72 3.19 -14.70
N LYS A 78 15.05 3.55 -15.94
CA LYS A 78 14.43 4.70 -16.63
C LYS A 78 12.94 4.48 -17.00
N ARG A 79 12.26 3.44 -16.46
CA ARG A 79 10.90 3.07 -16.89
C ARG A 79 10.01 2.26 -15.92
N ARG A 80 10.43 1.98 -14.68
CA ARG A 80 9.53 1.37 -13.68
C ARG A 80 9.71 2.10 -12.36
N LYS A 81 8.66 2.79 -11.93
CA LYS A 81 8.56 3.41 -10.62
C LYS A 81 8.18 2.30 -9.63
N ASN A 82 9.16 1.54 -9.17
CA ASN A 82 8.97 0.62 -8.05
C ASN A 82 8.97 1.46 -6.77
N GLU A 83 7.84 2.12 -6.53
CA GLU A 83 7.60 2.89 -5.31
C GLU A 83 6.92 1.93 -4.32
N CYS A 84 7.48 1.83 -3.12
CA CYS A 84 6.88 1.12 -2.00
C CYS A 84 6.80 2.10 -0.85
N TYR A 85 5.61 2.24 -0.29
CA TYR A 85 5.37 3.14 0.82
C TYR A 85 5.02 2.30 2.05
N TYR A 86 5.88 2.40 3.06
CA TYR A 86 5.60 1.90 4.39
C TYR A 86 5.04 3.05 5.22
N PHE A 87 3.96 2.81 5.94
CA PHE A 87 3.37 3.78 6.85
C PHE A 87 3.46 3.29 8.28
N SER A 88 3.77 4.19 9.21
CA SER A 88 3.70 4.03 10.67
C SER A 88 2.62 4.96 11.21
#